data_AF-A0A645JI08-F1
#
_entry.id   AF-A0A645JI08-F1
#
_cell.length_a   1.000
_cell.length_b   1.000
_cell.length_c   1.000
_cell.angle_alpha   90.00
_cell.angle_beta   90.00
_cell.angle_gamma   90.00
#
_symmetry.space_group_name_H-M   'P 1'
#
loop_
_entity.id
_entity.type
_entity.pdbx_description
1 polymer ?
#
loop_
_entity_poly.entity_id
_entity_poly.type
_entity_poly.pdbx_seq_one_letter_code
_entity_poly.pdbx_strand_id
1 'polypeptide(L)' 'MAALKSAAGFVRRELGHSMVIRYTPEILFLRDQNIAYGVHIADILHQVHAKDAEGNEANEEEAPGTDE' A
#
# COMPACT_ATOMS: atom_id res chain seq x y z
N MET A 1 -6.31 -15.32 18.66
CA MET A 1 -5.02 -14.73 19.09
C MET A 1 -4.11 -15.73 19.82
N ALA A 2 -4.64 -16.67 20.62
CA ALA A 2 -3.84 -17.62 21.39
C ALA A 2 -2.85 -18.43 20.52
N ALA A 3 -3.31 -18.98 19.40
CA ALA A 3 -2.47 -19.77 18.48
C ALA A 3 -1.31 -18.97 17.85
N LEU A 4 -1.54 -17.71 17.47
CA LEU A 4 -0.49 -16.83 16.93
C LEU A 4 0.55 -16.51 18.00
N LYS A 5 0.09 -16.19 19.22
CA LYS A 5 0.99 -15.97 20.36
C LYS A 5 1.84 -17.21 20.66
N SER A 6 1.27 -18.42 20.63
CA SER A 6 2.05 -19.66 20.81
C SER A 6 3.03 -19.92 19.67
N ALA A 7 2.74 -19.44 18.46
CA ALA A 7 3.63 -19.58 17.30
C ALA A 7 4.74 -18.51 17.23
N ALA A 8 4.77 -17.52 18.13
CA ALA A 8 5.73 -16.41 18.09
C ALA A 8 7.21 -16.87 18.08
N GLY A 9 7.54 -17.91 18.84
CA GLY A 9 8.89 -18.47 18.87
C GLY A 9 9.30 -19.13 17.54
N PHE A 10 8.37 -19.85 16.90
CA PHE A 10 8.59 -20.42 15.57
C PHE A 10 8.85 -19.32 14.53
N VAL A 11 7.99 -18.30 14.48
CA VAL A 11 8.14 -17.19 13.52
C VAL A 11 9.44 -16.42 13.75
N ARG A 12 9.81 -16.18 15.01
CA ARG A 12 11.10 -15.55 15.35
C ARG A 12 12.27 -16.38 14.81
N ARG A 13 12.25 -17.70 15.01
CA ARG A 13 13.32 -18.57 14.50
C ARG A 13 13.44 -18.47 12.98
N GLU A 14 12.33 -18.56 12.26
CA GLU A 14 12.34 -18.48 10.80
C GLU A 14 12.83 -17.11 10.31
N LEU A 15 12.42 -16.02 10.96
CA LEU A 15 12.88 -14.66 10.63
C LEU A 15 14.40 -14.51 10.75
N GLY A 16 15.01 -15.12 11.78
CA GLY A 16 16.46 -15.16 11.95
C GLY A 16 17.20 -16.00 10.92
N HIS A 17 16.54 -16.98 10.29
CA HIS A 17 17.11 -17.76 9.18
C HIS A 17 16.95 -17.03 7.83
N SER A 18 15.83 -16.32 7.64
CA SER A 18 15.52 -15.64 6.37
C SER A 18 16.22 -14.29 6.21
N MET A 19 16.68 -13.66 7.30
CA MET A 19 17.29 -12.32 7.26
C MET A 19 18.68 -12.31 7.89
N VAL A 20 19.60 -11.53 7.30
CA VAL A 20 20.93 -11.30 7.88
C VAL A 20 20.81 -10.23 8.98
N ILE A 21 20.43 -10.66 10.18
CA ILE A 21 20.31 -9.80 11.36
C ILE A 21 21.06 -10.39 12.53
N ARG A 22 21.77 -9.55 13.29
CA ARG A 22 22.56 -10.00 14.45
C ARG A 22 21.69 -10.49 15.60
N TYR A 23 20.54 -9.85 15.79
CA TYR A 23 19.56 -10.22 16.82
C TYR A 23 18.17 -10.18 16.22
N THR A 24 17.46 -11.30 16.31
CA THR A 24 16.05 -11.33 15.94
C THR A 24 15.21 -10.67 17.04
N PRO A 25 14.30 -9.74 16.73
CA PRO A 25 13.43 -9.11 17.73
C PRO A 25 12.30 -10.04 18.21
N GLU A 26 11.57 -9.62 19.25
CA GLU A 26 10.37 -10.32 19.70
C GLU A 26 9.20 -10.10 18.73
N ILE A 27 8.43 -11.16 18.48
CA ILE A 27 7.29 -11.10 17.55
C ILE A 27 6.01 -10.85 18.33
N LEU A 28 5.40 -9.70 18.09
CA LEU A 28 4.14 -9.29 18.68
C LEU A 28 3.02 -9.37 17.62
N PHE A 29 1.97 -10.12 17.94
CA PHE A 29 0.77 -10.19 17.09
C PHE A 29 -0.27 -9.21 17.59
N LEU A 30 -0.59 -8.22 16.75
CA LEU A 30 -1.62 -7.21 16.98
C LEU A 30 -2.67 -7.33 15.88
N ARG A 31 -3.95 -7.14 16.24
CA ARG A 31 -5.01 -7.04 15.24
C ARG A 31 -4.92 -5.64 14.62
N ASP A 32 -4.83 -5.57 13.30
CA ASP A 32 -4.95 -4.31 12.60
C ASP A 32 -6.35 -3.71 12.83
N GLN A 33 -6.39 -2.43 13.17
CA GLN A 33 -7.62 -1.67 13.42
C GLN A 33 -7.91 -0.67 12.29
N ASN A 34 -7.02 -0.55 11.30
CA ASN A 34 -6.99 0.58 10.39
C ASN A 34 -7.54 0.27 8.98
N ILE A 35 -8.28 -0.83 8.82
CA ILE A 35 -8.84 -1.23 7.52
C ILE A 35 -9.74 -0.15 6.93
N ALA A 36 -10.66 0.42 7.73
CA ALA A 36 -11.57 1.46 7.27
C ALA A 36 -10.84 2.72 6.78
N TYR A 37 -9.76 3.09 7.47
CA TYR A 37 -8.90 4.20 7.07
C TYR A 37 -8.14 3.91 5.76
N GLY A 38 -7.69 2.67 5.57
CA GLY A 38 -7.08 2.23 4.31
C GLY A 38 -8.03 2.32 3.11
N VAL A 39 -9.29 1.92 3.28
CA VAL A 39 -10.34 2.08 2.26
C VAL A 39 -10.53 3.56 1.92
N HIS A 40 -10.60 4.42 2.94
CA HIS A 40 -10.75 5.85 2.73
C HIS A 40 -9.58 6.46 1.94
N ILE A 41 -8.34 6.07 2.24
CA ILE A 41 -7.17 6.52 1.46
C ILE A 41 -7.27 6.04 0.00
N ALA A 42 -7.66 4.79 -0.23
CA ALA A 42 -7.80 4.25 -1.57
C ALA A 42 -8.84 5.03 -2.38
N ASP A 43 -9.99 5.35 -1.77
CA ASP A 43 -11.03 6.17 -2.40
C ASP A 43 -10.52 7.57 -2.78
N ILE A 44 -9.75 8.21 -1.90
CA ILE A 44 -9.15 9.53 -2.18
C ILE A 44 -8.17 9.44 -3.35
N LEU A 45 -7.27 8.45 -3.35
CA LEU A 45 -6.29 8.28 -4.42
C LEU A 45 -6.97 8.03 -5.77
N HIS A 46 -8.05 7.23 -5.80
CA HIS A 46 -8.85 7.01 -7.00
C HIS A 46 -9.46 8.32 -7.52
N GLN A 47 -10.00 9.17 -6.64
CA GLN A 47 -10.56 10.46 -7.03
C GLN A 47 -9.50 11.42 -7.58
N VAL A 48 -8.28 11.39 -7.03
CA VAL A 48 -7.17 12.21 -7.53
C VAL A 48 -6.75 11.74 -8.93
N HIS A 49 -6.53 10.44 -9.11
CA HIS A 49 -6.15 9.89 -10.41
C HIS A 49 -7.21 10.11 -11.50
N ALA A 50 -8.50 10.03 -11.15
CA ALA A 50 -9.58 10.33 -12.09
C ALA A 50 -9.54 11.80 -12.56
N LYS A 51 -9.31 12.74 -11.64
CA LYS A 51 -9.17 14.17 -11.97
C LYS A 51 -7.93 14.45 -12.82
N ASP A 52 -6.82 13.78 -12.55
CA ASP A 52 -5.60 13.94 -13.34
C ASP A 52 -5.78 13.40 -14.78
N ALA A 53 -6.56 12.32 -14.96
CA ALA A 53 -6.92 11.80 -16.28
C ALA A 53 -7.85 12.74 -17.05
N GLU A 54 -8.90 13.26 -16.39
CA GLU A 54 -9.83 14.24 -16.99
C GLU A 54 -9.13 15.56 -17.38
N GLY A 55 -8.11 15.98 -16.62
CA GLY A 55 -7.34 17.18 -16.91
C GLY A 55 -6.40 17.06 -18.12
N ASN A 56 -6.08 15.83 -18.56
CA ASN A 56 -5.16 15.61 -19.68
C ASN A 56 -5.88 15.52 -21.05
N GLU A 57 -7.19 15.22 -21.07
CA GLU A 57 -7.99 15.17 -22.31
C GLU A 57 -8.37 16.57 -22.83
N ALA A 58 -8.39 17.59 -21.96
CA ALA A 58 -8.74 18.97 -22.34
C ALA A 58 -7.62 19.73 -23.07
N ASN A 59 -6.43 19.14 -23.23
CA ASN A 59 -5.24 19.84 -23.77
C ASN A 59 -4.84 19.38 -25.18
N GLU A 60 -5.57 18.44 -25.80
CA GLU A 60 -5.27 17.89 -27.15
C GLU A 60 -6.19 18.39 -28.28
N GLU A 61 -7.22 19.22 -28.02
CA GLU A 61 -8.17 19.69 -29.06
C GLU A 61 -7.83 21.05 -29.72
N GLU A 62 -6.79 21.78 -29.30
CA GLU A 62 -6.36 23.03 -29.97
C GLU A 62 -5.07 22.87 -30.78
N ALA A 63 -5.11 22.07 -31.84
CA ALA A 63 -4.18 22.23 -32.96
C ALA A 63 -4.98 22.79 -34.15
N PRO A 64 -5.00 24.13 -34.38
CA PRO A 64 -5.58 24.65 -35.62
C PRO A 64 -4.74 24.15 -36.79
N GLY A 65 -5.35 23.33 -37.63
CA GLY A 65 -4.82 23.00 -38.94
C GLY A 65 -4.60 24.29 -39.72
N THR A 66 -3.34 24.59 -40.03
CA THR A 66 -3.02 25.53 -41.10
C THR A 66 -3.03 24.75 -42.41
N ASP A 67 -4.19 24.73 -43.05
CA ASP A 67 -4.31 24.52 -44.49
C ASP A 67 -3.77 25.77 -45.22
N GLU A 68 -3.07 25.51 -46.33
CA GLU A 68 -2.53 26.40 -47.38
C GLU A 68 -1.21 27.16 -47.14
#